data_AF-A0A1H3EEG9-F1
#
_entry.id   AF-A0A1H3EEG9-F1
#
_cell.length_a   1.000
_cell.length_b   1.000
_cell.length_c   1.000
_cell.angle_alpha   90.00
_cell.angle_beta   90.00
_cell.angle_gamma   90.00
#
_symmetry.space_group_name_H-M   'P 1'
#
loop_
_entity.id
_entity.type
_entity.pdbx_description
1 polymer ?
#
loop_
_entity_poly.entity_id
_entity_poly.type
_entity_poly.pdbx_seq_one_letter_code
_entity_poly.pdbx_strand_id
1 'polypeptide(L)'
;MTLLRTQLGNTLRGHRLRQRRTLRDVSGAARVSLGYLSEVERGQKEASSELLASICDALDVELADLLAEVSLELRPTDPARQPVRRVAAGERVLREATIGIEAAGTPAGKVESSPAPQVPAAEPALALVGGGQPARGAARRRGTVRLAA
;
A
#
# COMPACT_ATOMS: atom_id res chain seq x y z
N MET A 1 8.74 -5.93 26.22
CA MET A 1 7.94 -5.24 25.20
C MET A 1 8.43 -5.65 23.82
N THR A 2 7.53 -6.04 22.92
CA THR A 2 7.87 -6.48 21.56
C THR A 2 8.11 -5.27 20.66
N LEU A 3 9.22 -5.26 19.92
CA LEU A 3 9.54 -4.20 18.95
C LEU A 3 9.03 -4.62 17.57
N LEU A 4 8.55 -3.64 16.79
CA LEU A 4 8.03 -3.88 15.44
C LEU A 4 9.08 -4.57 14.56
N ARG A 5 10.33 -4.08 14.56
CA ARG A 5 11.42 -4.67 13.78
C ARG A 5 11.67 -6.14 14.09
N THR A 6 11.49 -6.55 15.34
CA THR A 6 11.66 -7.95 15.76
C THR A 6 10.54 -8.80 15.21
N GLN A 7 9.30 -8.33 15.29
CA GLN A 7 8.16 -9.08 14.76
C GLN A 7 8.23 -9.17 13.23
N LEU A 8 8.46 -8.06 12.55
CA LEU A 8 8.65 -7.99 11.10
C LEU A 8 9.76 -8.95 10.64
N GLY A 9 10.92 -8.91 11.29
CA GLY A 9 12.03 -9.81 10.99
C GLY A 9 11.68 -11.30 11.17
N ASN A 10 10.96 -11.64 12.23
CA ASN A 10 10.49 -13.00 12.47
C ASN A 10 9.50 -13.48 11.41
N THR A 11 8.53 -12.64 11.03
CA THR A 11 7.53 -12.97 10.01
C THR A 11 8.19 -13.16 8.65
N LEU A 12 9.09 -12.26 8.25
CA LEU A 12 9.91 -12.39 7.02
C LEU A 12 10.71 -13.69 7.00
N ARG A 13 11.41 -14.00 8.11
CA ARG A 13 12.15 -15.25 8.26
C ARG A 13 11.22 -16.46 8.14
N GLY A 14 10.03 -16.40 8.73
CA GLY A 14 9.00 -17.43 8.63
C GLY A 14 8.61 -17.71 7.18
N HIS A 15 8.30 -16.67 6.40
CA HIS A 15 8.00 -16.78 4.96
C HIS A 15 9.15 -17.42 4.19
N ARG A 16 10.39 -16.93 4.39
CA ARG A 16 11.57 -17.50 3.73
C ARG A 16 11.76 -18.99 4.03
N LEU A 17 11.61 -19.38 5.30
CA LEU A 17 11.77 -20.78 5.73
C LEU A 17 10.64 -21.68 5.22
N ARG A 18 9.39 -21.20 5.20
CA ARG A 18 8.25 -21.93 4.59
C ARG A 18 8.48 -22.21 3.11
N GLN A 19 9.11 -21.27 2.39
CA GLN A 19 9.50 -21.44 1.00
C GLN A 19 10.78 -22.29 0.81
N ARG A 20 11.42 -22.74 1.89
CA ARG A 20 12.71 -23.47 1.88
C ARG A 20 13.83 -22.72 1.16
N ARG A 21 13.82 -21.38 1.21
CA ARG A 21 14.85 -20.54 0.58
C ARG A 21 15.94 -20.16 1.58
N THR A 22 17.17 -20.05 1.08
CA THR A 22 18.31 -19.61 1.88
C THR A 22 18.35 -18.08 1.97
N LEU A 23 19.11 -17.54 2.93
CA LEU A 23 19.37 -16.10 3.00
C LEU A 23 20.00 -15.58 1.70
N ARG A 24 20.87 -16.36 1.06
CA ARG A 24 21.53 -15.99 -0.19
C ARG A 24 20.55 -15.85 -1.35
N ASP A 25 19.56 -16.74 -1.44
CA ASP A 25 18.54 -16.72 -2.50
C ASP A 25 17.67 -15.48 -2.42
N VAL A 26 17.29 -15.08 -1.21
CA VAL A 26 16.44 -13.90 -0.99
C VAL A 26 17.26 -12.62 -1.07
N SER A 27 18.44 -12.57 -0.44
CA SER A 27 19.27 -11.37 -0.47
C SER A 27 19.73 -11.02 -1.89
N GLY A 28 20.03 -12.04 -2.71
CA GLY A 28 20.38 -11.86 -4.12
C GLY A 28 19.22 -11.29 -4.93
N ALA A 29 18.01 -11.84 -4.77
CA ALA A 29 16.81 -11.33 -5.46
C ALA A 29 16.42 -9.92 -5.00
N ALA A 30 16.50 -9.63 -3.71
CA ALA A 30 16.18 -8.33 -3.12
C ALA A 30 17.30 -7.27 -3.31
N ARG A 31 18.44 -7.63 -3.92
CA ARG A 31 19.61 -6.76 -4.12
C ARG A 31 20.16 -6.13 -2.83
N VAL A 32 20.12 -6.88 -1.74
CA VAL A 32 20.68 -6.50 -0.44
C VAL A 32 21.81 -7.44 -0.05
N SER A 33 22.66 -7.02 0.90
CA SER A 33 23.69 -7.92 1.40
C SER A 33 23.08 -9.03 2.27
N LEU A 34 23.70 -10.22 2.23
CA LEU A 34 23.28 -11.36 3.06
C LEU A 34 23.34 -11.01 4.56
N GLY A 35 24.38 -10.29 4.97
CA GLY A 35 24.55 -9.83 6.35
C GLY A 35 23.43 -8.88 6.78
N TYR A 36 23.06 -7.93 5.91
CA TYR A 36 21.96 -7.01 6.18
C TYR A 36 20.62 -7.75 6.34
N LEU A 37 20.28 -8.65 5.43
CA LEU A 37 19.05 -9.46 5.55
C LEU A 37 19.04 -10.29 6.83
N SER A 38 20.18 -10.87 7.21
CA SER A 38 20.31 -11.61 8.47
C SER A 38 20.09 -10.72 9.70
N GLU A 39 20.61 -9.49 9.71
CA GLU A 39 20.35 -8.54 10.80
C GLU A 39 18.89 -8.09 10.87
N VAL A 40 18.24 -7.89 9.71
CA VAL A 40 16.81 -7.57 9.63
C VAL A 40 15.95 -8.72 10.18
N GLU A 41 16.19 -9.96 9.74
CA GLU A 41 15.45 -11.15 10.22
C GLU A 41 15.59 -11.38 11.73
N ARG A 42 16.69 -10.92 12.33
CA ARG A 42 16.93 -10.98 13.77
C ARG A 42 16.41 -9.76 14.54
N GLY A 43 15.80 -8.79 13.84
CA GLY A 43 15.30 -7.55 14.44
C GLY A 43 16.40 -6.63 14.97
N GLN A 44 17.62 -6.72 14.42
CA GLN A 44 18.73 -5.82 14.79
C GLN A 44 18.81 -4.56 13.92
N LYS A 45 18.14 -4.56 12.77
CA LYS A 45 18.04 -3.41 11.87
C LYS A 45 16.59 -3.07 11.60
N GLU A 46 16.36 -1.78 11.34
CA GLU A 46 15.10 -1.28 10.81
C GLU A 46 15.27 -1.12 9.30
N ALA A 47 14.52 -1.89 8.53
CA ALA A 47 14.52 -1.77 7.09
C ALA A 47 13.76 -0.50 6.70
N SER A 48 14.28 0.26 5.73
CA SER A 48 13.47 1.31 5.12
C SER A 48 12.31 0.67 4.34
N SER A 49 11.29 1.47 4.05
CA SER A 49 10.11 1.00 3.30
C SER A 49 10.48 0.43 1.93
N GLU A 50 11.47 1.00 1.25
CA GLU A 50 11.97 0.53 -0.05
C GLU A 50 12.66 -0.83 0.05
N LEU A 51 13.49 -1.04 1.08
CA LEU A 51 14.16 -2.32 1.30
C LEU A 51 13.17 -3.39 1.74
N LEU A 52 12.18 -3.02 2.56
CA LEU A 52 11.11 -3.92 2.96
C LEU A 52 10.30 -4.37 1.74
N ALA A 53 9.92 -3.45 0.86
CA ALA A 53 9.24 -3.78 -0.40
C ALA A 53 10.09 -4.73 -1.26
N SER A 54 11.38 -4.43 -1.44
CA SER A 54 12.29 -5.28 -2.23
C SER A 54 12.41 -6.70 -1.67
N ILE A 55 12.39 -6.86 -0.34
CA ILE A 55 12.42 -8.18 0.32
C ILE A 55 11.08 -8.90 0.16
N CYS A 56 9.95 -8.19 0.24
CA CYS A 56 8.62 -8.75 0.02
C CYS A 56 8.46 -9.25 -1.42
N ASP A 57 8.87 -8.44 -2.40
CA ASP A 57 8.91 -8.83 -3.82
C ASP A 57 9.78 -10.06 -4.04
N ALA A 58 10.97 -10.09 -3.41
CA ALA A 58 11.87 -11.22 -3.49
C ALA A 58 11.27 -12.49 -2.88
N LEU A 59 10.36 -12.38 -1.92
CA LEU A 59 9.65 -13.48 -1.29
C LEU A 59 8.29 -13.79 -1.94
N ASP A 60 7.86 -13.06 -2.96
CA ASP A 60 6.52 -13.21 -3.57
C ASP A 60 5.39 -13.10 -2.51
N VAL A 61 5.53 -12.13 -1.61
CA VAL A 61 4.55 -11.81 -0.55
C VAL A 61 4.12 -10.35 -0.70
N GLU A 62 2.82 -10.09 -0.62
CA GLU A 62 2.32 -8.72 -0.62
C GLU A 62 2.64 -8.03 0.72
N LEU A 63 3.14 -6.78 0.66
CA LEU A 63 3.47 -6.03 1.87
C LEU A 63 2.26 -5.87 2.82
N ALA A 64 1.06 -5.71 2.25
CA ALA A 64 -0.17 -5.60 3.03
C ALA A 64 -0.44 -6.86 3.87
N ASP A 65 -0.25 -8.04 3.28
CA ASP A 65 -0.45 -9.33 3.95
C ASP A 65 0.59 -9.54 5.06
N LEU A 66 1.86 -9.20 4.78
CA LEU A 66 2.92 -9.25 5.79
C LEU A 66 2.58 -8.37 7.00
N LEU A 67 2.13 -7.13 6.76
CA LEU A 67 1.78 -6.19 7.83
C LEU A 67 0.52 -6.63 8.57
N ALA A 68 -0.43 -7.30 7.90
CA ALA A 68 -1.60 -7.89 8.55
C ALA A 68 -1.19 -9.02 9.50
N GLU A 69 -0.32 -9.93 9.07
CA GLU A 69 0.25 -10.98 9.94
C GLU A 69 0.97 -10.39 11.15
N VAL A 70 1.86 -9.41 10.94
CA VAL A 70 2.58 -8.73 12.03
C VAL A 70 1.60 -8.04 13.00
N SER A 71 0.54 -7.42 12.48
CA SER A 71 -0.49 -6.80 13.31
C SER A 71 -1.17 -7.81 14.23
N LEU A 72 -1.48 -9.01 13.72
CA LEU A 72 -2.07 -10.08 14.51
C LEU A 72 -1.11 -10.57 15.60
N GLU A 73 0.16 -10.73 15.28
CA GLU A 73 1.17 -11.22 16.23
C GLU A 73 1.56 -10.19 17.30
N LEU A 74 1.46 -8.89 16.99
CA LEU A 74 1.70 -7.80 17.95
C LEU A 74 0.53 -7.57 18.90
N ARG A 75 -0.68 -8.07 18.58
CA ARG A 75 -1.83 -7.89 19.46
C ARG A 75 -1.59 -8.62 20.78
N PRO A 76 -1.66 -7.93 21.91
CA PRO A 76 -1.57 -8.60 23.19
C PRO A 76 -2.75 -9.54 23.35
N THR A 77 -2.51 -10.70 23.97
CA THR A 77 -3.54 -11.70 24.29
C THR A 77 -4.52 -11.19 25.35
N ASP A 78 -4.23 -10.07 26.01
CA ASP A 78 -5.07 -9.47 27.04
C ASP A 78 -6.29 -8.75 26.42
N PRO A 79 -7.51 -9.26 26.62
CA PRO A 79 -8.73 -8.67 26.07
C PRO A 79 -9.12 -7.33 26.70
N ALA A 80 -8.52 -6.93 27.83
CA ALA A 80 -8.82 -5.67 28.49
C ALA A 80 -8.20 -4.45 27.78
N ARG A 81 -7.28 -4.66 26.83
CA ARG A 81 -6.64 -3.58 26.08
C ARG A 81 -7.59 -3.10 24.99
N GLN A 82 -8.20 -1.94 25.23
CA GLN A 82 -9.20 -1.33 24.35
C GLN A 82 -8.65 -1.18 22.91
N PRO A 83 -9.40 -1.60 21.87
CA PRO A 83 -8.95 -1.49 20.50
C PRO A 83 -8.75 -0.02 20.11
N VAL A 84 -7.78 0.22 19.22
CA VAL A 84 -7.55 1.54 18.61
C VAL A 84 -8.87 2.06 18.03
N ARG A 85 -9.35 3.19 18.56
CA ARG A 85 -10.58 3.84 18.09
C ARG A 85 -10.40 4.18 16.61
N ARG A 86 -11.23 3.60 15.74
CA ARG A 86 -11.23 3.94 14.32
C ARG A 86 -11.43 5.45 14.20
N VAL A 87 -10.50 6.12 13.53
CA VAL A 87 -10.73 7.48 13.05
C VAL A 87 -11.84 7.35 12.02
N ALA A 88 -13.01 7.93 12.31
CA ALA A 88 -14.11 7.92 11.37
C ALA A 88 -13.63 8.52 10.04
N ALA A 89 -13.76 7.76 8.96
CA ALA A 89 -13.61 8.32 7.62
C ALA A 89 -14.58 9.51 7.53
N GLY A 90 -14.06 10.69 7.24
CA GLY A 90 -14.77 11.94 7.42
C GLY A 90 -16.01 12.05 6.53
N GLU A 91 -17.17 11.69 7.07
CA GLU A 91 -18.41 12.41 6.78
C GLU A 91 -18.42 13.71 7.58
N ARG A 92 -17.49 14.62 7.23
CA ARG A 92 -17.51 16.02 7.66
C ARG A 92 -17.21 16.93 6.48
N VAL A 93 -18.08 16.89 5.49
CA VAL A 93 -18.27 17.96 4.49
C VAL A 93 -19.79 18.04 4.34
N LEU A 94 -20.52 18.79 5.17
CA LEU A 94 -20.76 20.21 4.97
C LEU A 94 -21.40 20.77 6.25
N ARG A 95 -20.62 21.37 7.15
CA ARG A 95 -21.12 22.38 8.07
C ARG A 95 -19.93 23.20 8.52
N GLU A 96 -19.90 24.41 8.00
CA GLU A 96 -18.93 25.47 8.25
C GLU A 96 -18.62 25.55 9.74
N ALA A 97 -17.34 25.40 10.07
CA ALA A 97 -16.79 25.92 11.31
C ALA A 97 -15.73 26.93 10.88
N THR A 98 -16.20 28.16 10.72
CA THR A 98 -15.44 29.39 10.62
C THR A 98 -14.39 29.38 11.72
N ILE A 99 -13.14 29.07 11.37
CA ILE A 99 -12.01 29.34 12.25
C ILE A 99 -11.89 30.86 12.26
N GLY A 100 -12.37 31.47 13.35
CA GLY A 100 -12.23 32.90 13.60
C GLY A 100 -10.77 33.27 13.65
N ILE A 101 -10.25 33.79 12.54
CA ILE A 101 -9.05 34.60 12.52
C ILE A 101 -9.55 36.02 12.73
N GLU A 102 -9.36 36.55 13.94
CA GLU A 102 -9.58 37.96 14.21
C GLU A 102 -8.58 38.79 13.39
N ALA A 103 -9.10 39.49 12.39
CA ALA A 103 -8.42 40.62 11.77
C ALA A 103 -9.35 41.83 11.91
N ALA A 104 -8.96 42.72 12.82
CA ALA A 104 -9.59 44.02 13.03
C ALA A 104 -9.50 44.88 11.76
N GLY A 105 -10.60 45.56 11.41
CA GLY A 105 -10.59 46.75 10.56
C GLY A 105 -11.45 46.68 9.29
N THR A 106 -12.71 47.10 9.41
CA THR A 106 -13.59 47.54 8.30
C THR A 106 -13.60 49.09 8.39
N PRO A 107 -13.69 49.90 7.30
CA PRO A 107 -14.81 49.72 6.39
C PRO A 107 -14.71 50.09 4.89
N ALA A 108 -15.64 49.44 4.19
CA ALA A 108 -16.52 49.95 3.13
C ALA A 108 -15.93 50.34 1.76
N GLY A 109 -16.45 49.67 0.72
CA GLY A 109 -16.33 50.10 -0.66
C GLY A 109 -17.07 49.19 -1.64
N LYS A 110 -18.37 49.47 -1.83
CA LYS A 110 -19.25 49.20 -2.98
C LYS A 110 -18.91 48.07 -3.97
N VAL A 111 -19.88 47.17 -4.12
CA VAL A 111 -19.98 46.18 -5.20
C VAL A 111 -20.59 46.82 -6.45
N GLU A 112 -19.86 46.87 -7.56
CA GLU A 112 -20.39 47.17 -8.90
C GLU A 112 -19.74 46.26 -9.97
N SER A 113 -20.57 45.30 -10.45
CA SER A 113 -20.72 44.70 -11.80
C SER A 113 -19.56 44.33 -12.76
N SER A 114 -19.70 43.09 -13.28
CA SER A 114 -19.47 42.61 -14.68
C SER A 114 -18.12 41.95 -15.02
N PRO A 115 -18.01 41.08 -16.06
CA PRO A 115 -18.71 39.82 -16.34
C PRO A 115 -17.75 38.60 -16.47
N ALA A 116 -18.32 37.40 -16.68
CA ALA A 116 -17.68 36.07 -16.67
C ALA A 116 -16.60 35.81 -17.76
N PRO A 117 -15.60 34.93 -17.51
CA PRO A 117 -14.88 34.25 -18.58
C PRO A 117 -15.59 32.96 -18.99
N GLN A 118 -15.82 32.84 -20.29
CA GLN A 118 -16.44 31.71 -20.98
C GLN A 118 -15.51 30.50 -20.95
N VAL A 119 -16.03 29.33 -20.56
CA VAL A 119 -15.36 28.04 -20.73
C VAL A 119 -15.82 27.46 -22.08
N PRO A 120 -14.93 27.21 -23.06
CA PRO A 120 -15.34 26.59 -24.31
C PRO A 120 -15.67 25.11 -24.06
N ALA A 121 -16.86 24.71 -24.50
CA ALA A 121 -17.31 23.33 -24.58
C ALA A 121 -16.52 22.58 -25.66
N ALA A 122 -15.97 21.41 -25.30
CA ALA A 122 -15.48 20.44 -26.27
C ALA A 122 -16.54 19.34 -26.44
N GLU A 123 -17.05 19.21 -27.66
CA GLU A 123 -18.06 18.22 -28.07
C GLU A 123 -17.54 16.78 -28.03
N PRO A 124 -18.41 15.76 -27.87
CA PRO A 124 -18.05 14.36 -28.05
C PRO A 124 -18.23 13.95 -29.52
N ALA A 125 -17.11 13.71 -30.23
CA ALA A 125 -17.17 13.11 -31.56
C ALA A 125 -17.40 11.60 -31.46
N LEU A 126 -18.61 11.18 -31.82
CA LEU A 126 -19.03 9.80 -32.03
C LEU A 126 -18.87 9.44 -33.52
N ALA A 127 -17.97 8.52 -33.88
CA ALA A 127 -18.02 7.71 -35.11
C ALA A 127 -16.88 6.64 -35.07
N LEU A 128 -17.14 5.35 -34.80
CA LEU A 128 -17.54 4.27 -35.72
C LEU A 128 -16.53 3.90 -36.84
N VAL A 129 -16.16 2.60 -36.83
CA VAL A 129 -15.73 1.72 -37.95
C VAL A 129 -14.22 1.47 -38.13
N GLY A 130 -13.81 0.26 -37.70
CA GLY A 130 -13.17 -0.71 -38.60
C GLY A 130 -11.65 -0.90 -38.56
N GLY A 131 -11.21 -2.09 -38.10
CA GLY A 131 -10.04 -2.76 -38.68
C GLY A 131 -8.94 -3.22 -37.72
N GLY A 132 -8.85 -4.54 -37.49
CA GLY A 132 -7.55 -5.23 -37.32
C GLY A 132 -7.05 -5.49 -35.89
N GLN A 133 -7.43 -6.65 -35.34
CA GLN A 133 -6.64 -7.42 -34.34
C GLN A 133 -5.35 -8.00 -35.00
N PRO A 134 -4.43 -8.73 -34.29
CA PRO A 134 -4.21 -8.91 -32.84
C PRO A 134 -2.71 -8.96 -32.41
N ALA A 135 -2.43 -8.98 -31.10
CA ALA A 135 -1.48 -9.91 -30.46
C ALA A 135 -1.44 -9.74 -28.93
N ARG A 136 -2.17 -10.58 -28.19
CA ARG A 136 -1.89 -10.92 -26.78
C ARG A 136 -1.61 -12.41 -26.70
N GLY A 137 -0.32 -12.78 -26.64
CA GLY A 137 0.12 -14.06 -26.10
C GLY A 137 0.57 -13.84 -24.64
N ALA A 138 0.44 -14.77 -23.70
CA ALA A 138 -0.16 -16.09 -23.73
C ALA A 138 -0.49 -16.46 -22.28
N ALA A 139 -1.74 -16.83 -22.03
CA ALA A 139 -2.10 -17.61 -20.85
C ALA A 139 -1.50 -19.01 -21.01
N ARG A 140 -0.57 -19.41 -20.13
CA ARG A 140 -0.21 -20.83 -20.00
C ARG A 140 -1.04 -21.46 -18.90
N ARG A 141 -2.16 -22.04 -19.32
CA ARG A 141 -2.93 -23.05 -18.59
C ARG A 141 -2.72 -24.38 -19.31
N ARG A 142 -2.16 -25.39 -18.62
CA ARG A 142 -2.34 -26.86 -18.82
C ARG A 142 -1.36 -27.58 -17.87
N GLY A 143 -1.69 -28.70 -17.24
CA GLY A 143 -2.81 -29.58 -17.55
C GLY A 143 -3.13 -30.57 -16.43
N THR A 144 -4.33 -31.12 -16.56
CA THR A 144 -4.84 -32.28 -15.85
C THR A 144 -4.25 -33.55 -16.47
N VAL A 145 -3.71 -34.43 -15.63
CA VAL A 145 -3.30 -35.78 -16.02
C VAL A 145 -4.53 -36.70 -15.87
N ARG A 146 -4.92 -37.36 -16.97
CA ARG A 146 -5.78 -38.54 -16.96
C ARG A 146 -4.88 -39.77 -16.74
N LEU A 147 -5.24 -40.64 -15.81
CA LEU A 147 -4.83 -42.04 -15.82
C LEU A 147 -6.04 -42.89 -16.20
N ALA A 148 -5.83 -43.78 -17.17
CA ALA A 148 -6.66 -44.94 -17.45
C ALA A 148 -5.85 -46.17 -17.05
N ALA A 149 -6.48 -47.08 -16.30
CA ALA A 149 -6.22 -48.51 -16.24
C ALA A 149 -7.48 -49.16 -15.66
#